data_AF-A0A5E7Z496-F1
#
_entry.id   AF-A0A5E7Z496-F1
#
_cell.length_a   1.000
_cell.length_b   1.000
_cell.length_c   1.000
_cell.angle_alpha   90.00
_cell.angle_beta   90.00
_cell.angle_gamma   90.00
#
_symmetry.space_group_name_H-M   'P 1'
#
loop_
_entity.id
_entity.type
_entity.pdbx_description
1 polymer ?
#
loop_
_entity_poly.entity_id
_entity_poly.type
_entity_poly.pdbx_seq_one_letter_code
_entity_poly.pdbx_strand_id
1 'polypeptide(L)'
;MAMKMKKVVFLLFMVATATACSNEQKEQKDALMAEVMAAHDEVMPKMGELRKTAKALQAKADSLAALTDQDFSAEINTLRQTAKRIEDANEVMMEWMRQFEMPDNEAPIAEVLVYLKDQKEKIDKVKDEMLKSLEEGKALE
;
A
#
# COMPACT_ATOMS: atom_id res chain seq x y z
N MET A 1 -64.05 15.31 45.38
CA MET A 1 -64.24 15.54 43.94
C MET A 1 -62.92 15.24 43.23
N ALA A 2 -63.00 14.49 42.14
CA ALA A 2 -61.86 13.94 41.40
C ALA A 2 -61.47 14.76 40.15
N MET A 3 -60.35 14.37 39.54
CA MET A 3 -59.74 14.77 38.25
C MET A 3 -58.89 16.06 38.26
N LYS A 4 -57.73 16.16 37.60
CA LYS A 4 -57.12 15.31 36.55
C LYS A 4 -55.61 15.60 36.44
N MET A 5 -54.80 14.56 36.27
CA MET A 5 -53.38 14.64 35.88
C MET A 5 -53.21 15.44 34.58
N LYS A 6 -52.21 16.33 34.50
CA LYS A 6 -51.52 16.65 33.25
C LYS A 6 -50.03 16.37 33.44
N LYS A 7 -49.73 15.10 33.20
CA LYS A 7 -48.40 14.54 33.02
C LYS A 7 -47.81 15.06 31.71
N VAL A 8 -46.50 15.31 31.72
CA VAL A 8 -45.56 15.09 30.62
C VAL A 8 -45.71 16.03 29.42
N VAL A 9 -44.88 17.08 29.36
CA VAL A 9 -44.19 17.50 28.13
C VAL A 9 -42.92 18.27 28.53
N PHE A 10 -41.87 17.57 28.97
CA PHE A 10 -40.53 18.15 29.06
C PHE A 10 -39.49 17.05 28.86
N LEU A 11 -39.44 16.51 27.64
CA LEU A 11 -38.38 15.59 27.21
C LEU A 11 -38.53 15.31 25.71
N LEU A 12 -38.14 16.25 24.86
CA LEU A 12 -37.85 15.93 23.46
C LEU A 12 -37.00 17.04 22.82
N PHE A 13 -35.73 17.11 23.23
CA PHE A 13 -34.71 17.82 22.45
C PHE A 13 -33.32 17.23 22.71
N MET A 14 -33.14 15.94 22.38
CA MET A 14 -31.80 15.34 22.35
C MET A 14 -31.72 14.07 21.49
N VAL A 15 -32.20 14.10 20.25
CA VAL A 15 -31.91 13.02 19.28
C VAL A 15 -31.82 13.61 17.87
N ALA A 16 -30.71 14.28 17.54
CA ALA A 16 -30.45 14.73 16.16
C ALA A 16 -28.96 14.88 15.81
N THR A 17 -28.02 14.26 16.55
CA THR A 17 -26.58 14.39 16.29
C THR A 17 -25.92 13.13 15.72
N ALA A 18 -26.63 11.99 15.65
CA ALA A 18 -26.04 10.73 15.21
C ALA A 18 -25.86 10.60 13.69
N THR A 19 -26.60 11.36 12.88
CA THR A 19 -26.56 11.25 11.39
C THR A 19 -25.43 12.04 10.74
N ALA A 20 -24.92 13.09 11.39
CA ALA A 20 -23.80 13.87 10.86
C ALA A 20 -22.47 13.11 11.00
N CYS A 21 -22.27 12.43 12.13
CA CYS A 21 -21.04 11.69 12.42
C CYS A 21 -20.86 10.45 11.52
N SER A 22 -21.95 9.79 11.12
CA SER A 22 -21.86 8.64 10.20
C SER A 22 -21.50 9.03 8.77
N ASN A 23 -21.89 10.23 8.33
CA ASN A 23 -21.59 10.71 6.98
C ASN A 23 -20.11 11.13 6.85
N GLU A 24 -19.56 11.79 7.87
CA GLU A 24 -18.14 12.16 7.95
C GLU A 24 -17.23 10.93 7.94
N GLN A 25 -17.56 9.89 8.71
CA GLN A 25 -16.77 8.65 8.75
C GLN A 25 -16.79 7.89 7.42
N LYS A 26 -17.91 7.94 6.69
CA LYS A 26 -18.01 7.33 5.36
C LYS A 26 -17.13 8.07 4.35
N GLU A 27 -17.16 9.39 4.35
CA GLU A 27 -16.29 10.21 3.50
C GLU A 27 -14.81 9.95 3.80
N GLN A 28 -14.44 9.88 5.09
CA GLN A 28 -13.09 9.52 5.51
C GLN A 28 -12.67 8.13 5.01
N LYS A 29 -13.57 7.15 5.08
CA LYS A 29 -13.32 5.78 4.58
C LYS A 29 -13.05 5.78 3.08
N ASP A 30 -13.89 6.48 2.31
CA ASP A 30 -13.79 6.53 0.85
C ASP A 30 -12.51 7.28 0.43
N ALA A 31 -12.15 8.37 1.11
CA ALA A 31 -10.89 9.09 0.88
C ALA A 31 -9.66 8.21 1.17
N LEU A 32 -9.63 7.53 2.32
CA LEU A 32 -8.51 6.67 2.69
C LEU A 32 -8.36 5.47 1.76
N MET A 33 -9.47 4.87 1.32
CA MET A 33 -9.46 3.83 0.29
C MET A 33 -8.84 4.35 -1.03
N ALA A 34 -9.24 5.56 -1.47
CA ALA A 34 -8.68 6.17 -2.67
C ALA A 34 -7.17 6.41 -2.54
N GLU A 35 -6.69 6.82 -1.37
CA GLU A 35 -5.26 7.00 -1.10
C GLU A 35 -4.47 5.68 -1.14
N VAL A 36 -5.02 4.59 -0.60
CA VAL A 36 -4.40 3.25 -0.68
C VAL A 36 -4.27 2.82 -2.14
N MET A 37 -5.36 2.93 -2.90
CA MET A 37 -5.37 2.51 -4.30
C MET A 37 -4.51 3.41 -5.19
N ALA A 38 -4.43 4.72 -4.89
CA ALA A 38 -3.55 5.64 -5.61
C ALA A 38 -2.07 5.24 -5.47
N ALA A 39 -1.62 4.84 -4.27
CA ALA A 39 -0.26 4.35 -4.06
C ALA A 39 0.00 3.04 -4.84
N HIS A 40 -0.96 2.10 -4.83
CA HIS A 40 -0.90 0.88 -5.65
C HIS A 40 -0.77 1.20 -7.15
N ASP A 41 -1.66 2.05 -7.67
CA ASP A 41 -1.75 2.37 -9.09
C ASP A 41 -0.52 3.16 -9.58
N GLU A 42 0.14 3.93 -8.71
CA GLU A 42 1.36 4.66 -9.02
C GLU A 42 2.52 3.71 -9.39
N VAL A 43 2.64 2.58 -8.69
CA VAL A 43 3.78 1.64 -8.86
C VAL A 43 3.44 0.37 -9.60
N MET A 44 2.17 -0.02 -9.70
CA MET A 44 1.75 -1.21 -10.44
C MET A 44 2.29 -1.24 -11.89
N PRO A 45 2.27 -0.13 -12.67
CA PRO A 45 2.85 -0.10 -14.01
C PRO A 45 4.37 -0.34 -14.05
N LYS A 46 5.10 -0.13 -12.94
CA LYS A 46 6.56 -0.26 -12.85
C LYS A 46 7.03 -1.71 -12.64
N MET A 47 6.12 -2.63 -12.30
CA MET A 47 6.43 -4.05 -12.07
C MET A 47 7.15 -4.70 -13.27
N GLY A 48 6.72 -4.38 -14.49
CA GLY A 48 7.37 -4.87 -15.70
C GLY A 48 8.79 -4.32 -15.88
N GLU A 49 9.00 -3.05 -15.52
CA GLU A 49 10.29 -2.39 -15.61
C GLU A 49 11.28 -2.94 -14.58
N LEU A 50 10.86 -3.12 -13.32
CA LEU A 50 11.63 -3.80 -12.27
C LEU A 50 12.15 -5.15 -12.76
N ARG A 51 11.26 -6.02 -13.25
CA ARG A 51 11.63 -7.34 -13.77
C ARG A 51 12.62 -7.28 -14.93
N LYS A 52 12.46 -6.30 -15.82
CA LYS A 52 13.39 -6.10 -16.95
C LYS A 52 14.78 -5.67 -16.44
N THR A 53 14.83 -4.70 -15.54
CA THR A 53 16.09 -4.19 -14.98
C THR A 53 16.81 -5.26 -14.17
N ALA A 54 16.14 -6.02 -13.30
CA ALA A 54 16.76 -7.14 -12.58
C ALA A 54 17.43 -8.15 -13.52
N LYS A 55 16.74 -8.55 -14.61
CA LYS A 55 17.29 -9.46 -15.63
C LYS A 55 18.51 -8.87 -16.34
N ALA A 56 18.49 -7.57 -16.66
CA ALA A 56 19.61 -6.90 -17.29
C ALA A 56 20.85 -6.90 -16.38
N LEU A 57 20.68 -6.61 -15.09
CA LEU A 57 21.77 -6.65 -14.11
C LEU A 57 22.34 -8.05 -13.92
N GLN A 58 21.48 -9.08 -13.87
CA GLN A 58 21.91 -10.49 -13.82
C GLN A 58 22.73 -10.87 -15.05
N ALA A 59 22.25 -10.53 -16.26
CA ALA A 59 22.97 -10.81 -17.50
C ALA A 59 24.33 -10.09 -17.57
N LYS A 60 24.41 -8.85 -17.07
CA LYS A 60 25.66 -8.09 -16.96
C LYS A 60 26.63 -8.76 -15.98
N ALA A 61 26.15 -9.18 -14.81
CA ALA A 61 26.94 -9.90 -13.83
C ALA A 61 27.49 -11.21 -14.38
N ASP A 62 26.68 -11.97 -15.13
CA ASP A 62 27.09 -13.24 -15.72
C ASP A 62 28.10 -13.04 -16.85
N SER A 63 27.95 -11.96 -17.64
CA SER A 63 28.93 -11.58 -18.66
C SER A 63 30.29 -11.25 -18.05
N LEU A 64 30.32 -10.49 -16.96
CA LEU A 64 31.55 -10.17 -16.23
C LEU A 64 32.19 -11.41 -15.59
N ALA A 65 31.37 -12.32 -15.06
CA ALA A 65 31.86 -13.56 -14.45
C ALA A 65 32.52 -14.52 -15.46
N ALA A 66 32.23 -14.36 -16.75
CA ALA A 66 32.84 -15.14 -17.83
C ALA A 66 34.22 -14.60 -18.26
N LEU A 67 34.59 -13.39 -17.85
CA LEU A 67 35.89 -12.79 -18.16
C LEU A 67 36.96 -13.32 -17.19
N THR A 68 37.99 -13.97 -17.72
CA THR A 68 39.05 -14.59 -16.90
C THR A 68 40.23 -13.67 -16.62
N ASP A 69 40.33 -12.55 -17.33
CA ASP A 69 41.55 -11.73 -17.38
C ASP A 69 41.53 -10.56 -16.38
N GLN A 70 40.42 -10.35 -15.67
CA GLN A 70 40.24 -9.28 -14.70
C GLN A 70 39.32 -9.71 -13.56
N ASP A 71 39.59 -9.22 -12.34
CA ASP A 71 38.73 -9.44 -11.17
C ASP A 71 37.59 -8.41 -11.15
N PHE A 72 36.38 -8.88 -11.41
CA PHE A 72 35.14 -8.09 -11.32
C PHE A 72 34.27 -8.46 -10.10
N SER A 73 34.82 -9.19 -9.12
CA SER A 73 34.03 -9.75 -8.01
C SER A 73 33.15 -8.74 -7.27
N ALA A 74 33.68 -7.54 -6.99
CA ALA A 74 32.93 -6.46 -6.33
C ALA A 74 31.77 -5.93 -7.18
N GLU A 75 31.99 -5.75 -8.49
CA GLU A 75 30.96 -5.27 -9.42
C GLU A 75 29.88 -6.33 -9.62
N ILE A 76 30.27 -7.59 -9.85
CA ILE A 76 29.37 -8.74 -9.96
C ILE A 76 28.49 -8.85 -8.71
N ASN A 77 29.08 -8.68 -7.52
CA ASN A 77 28.33 -8.74 -6.27
C ASN A 77 27.33 -7.59 -6.16
N THR A 78 27.74 -6.37 -6.51
CA THR A 78 26.86 -5.20 -6.54
C THR A 78 25.67 -5.40 -7.48
N LEU A 79 25.92 -5.86 -8.71
CA LEU A 79 24.89 -6.14 -9.71
C LEU A 79 23.89 -7.19 -9.22
N ARG A 80 24.39 -8.31 -8.68
CA ARG A 80 23.54 -9.41 -8.17
C ARG A 80 22.72 -8.99 -6.96
N GLN A 81 23.31 -8.25 -6.01
CA GLN A 81 22.57 -7.75 -4.85
C GLN A 81 21.48 -6.75 -5.26
N THR A 82 21.77 -5.83 -6.17
CA THR A 82 20.75 -4.88 -6.64
C THR A 82 19.65 -5.59 -7.42
N ALA A 83 19.97 -6.56 -8.28
CA ALA A 83 18.97 -7.38 -8.96
C ALA A 83 18.05 -8.10 -7.96
N LYS A 84 18.63 -8.68 -6.89
CA LYS A 84 17.86 -9.35 -5.85
C LYS A 84 16.93 -8.39 -5.09
N ARG A 85 17.40 -7.17 -4.76
CA ARG A 85 16.55 -6.14 -4.12
C ARG A 85 15.36 -5.75 -4.99
N ILE A 86 15.57 -5.64 -6.30
CA ILE A 86 14.50 -5.35 -7.28
C ILE A 86 13.48 -6.49 -7.34
N GLU A 87 13.94 -7.74 -7.36
CA GLU A 87 13.07 -8.92 -7.35
C GLU A 87 12.24 -8.98 -6.06
N ASP A 88 12.86 -8.70 -4.91
CA ASP A 88 12.20 -8.67 -3.61
C ASP A 88 11.13 -7.57 -3.55
N ALA A 89 11.44 -6.34 -4.00
CA ALA A 89 10.46 -5.27 -4.05
C ALA A 89 9.26 -5.62 -4.96
N ASN A 90 9.51 -6.29 -6.09
CA ASN A 90 8.45 -6.80 -6.95
C ASN A 90 7.62 -7.88 -6.24
N GLU A 91 8.22 -8.79 -5.48
CA GLU A 91 7.49 -9.84 -4.75
C GLU A 91 6.67 -9.27 -3.59
N VAL A 92 7.18 -8.28 -2.86
CA VAL A 92 6.45 -7.60 -1.78
C VAL A 92 5.16 -6.95 -2.31
N MET A 93 5.20 -6.32 -3.49
CA MET A 93 3.98 -5.80 -4.14
C MET A 93 3.00 -6.92 -4.53
N MET A 94 3.50 -8.05 -5.04
CA MET A 94 2.65 -9.21 -5.33
C MET A 94 2.00 -9.76 -4.06
N GLU A 95 2.74 -9.85 -2.96
CA GLU A 95 2.21 -10.32 -1.68
C GLU A 95 1.17 -9.35 -1.13
N TRP A 96 1.41 -8.04 -1.19
CA TRP A 96 0.42 -7.05 -0.81
C TRP A 96 -0.89 -7.22 -1.61
N MET A 97 -0.82 -7.39 -2.93
CA MET A 97 -2.01 -7.63 -3.76
C MET A 97 -2.73 -8.95 -3.42
N ARG A 98 -2.01 -9.98 -2.96
CA ARG A 98 -2.61 -11.26 -2.51
C ARG A 98 -3.29 -11.13 -1.15
N GLN A 99 -2.74 -10.31 -0.26
CA GLN A 99 -3.22 -10.14 1.11
C GLN A 99 -4.26 -9.04 1.26
N PHE A 100 -4.30 -8.07 0.34
CA PHE A 100 -5.24 -6.97 0.41
C PHE A 100 -6.67 -7.48 0.15
N GLU A 101 -7.50 -7.37 1.18
CA GLU A 101 -8.94 -7.63 1.09
C GLU A 101 -9.72 -6.32 0.97
N MET A 102 -10.65 -6.27 0.03
CA MET A 102 -11.61 -5.18 -0.07
C MET A 102 -12.56 -5.26 1.12
N PRO A 103 -12.66 -4.21 1.97
CA PRO A 103 -13.54 -4.24 3.13
C PRO A 103 -15.00 -4.44 2.73
N ASP A 104 -15.72 -5.28 3.48
CA ASP A 104 -17.16 -5.48 3.31
C ASP A 104 -17.92 -4.16 3.60
N ASN A 105 -18.99 -3.92 2.85
CA ASN A 105 -19.90 -2.80 3.08
C ASN A 105 -20.68 -2.95 4.39
N GLU A 106 -20.80 -4.16 4.93
CA GLU A 106 -21.45 -4.42 6.22
C GLU A 106 -20.51 -4.30 7.43
N ALA A 107 -19.19 -4.18 7.21
CA ALA A 107 -18.22 -4.09 8.29
C ALA A 107 -18.34 -2.75 9.07
N PRO A 108 -18.08 -2.73 10.39
CA PRO A 108 -18.09 -1.49 11.16
C PRO A 108 -17.08 -0.48 10.60
N ILE A 109 -17.54 0.73 10.26
CA ILE A 109 -16.69 1.76 9.60
C ILE A 109 -15.41 2.05 10.40
N ALA A 110 -15.48 2.04 11.74
CA ALA A 110 -14.31 2.25 12.59
C ALA A 110 -13.23 1.17 12.40
N GLU A 111 -13.63 -0.10 12.24
CA GLU A 111 -12.70 -1.22 11.98
C GLU A 111 -12.11 -1.12 10.58
N VAL A 112 -12.94 -0.76 9.59
CA VAL A 112 -12.48 -0.51 8.22
C VAL A 112 -11.45 0.61 8.16
N LEU A 113 -11.67 1.71 8.89
CA LEU A 113 -10.72 2.82 8.96
C LEU A 113 -9.37 2.40 9.58
N VAL A 114 -9.39 1.54 10.61
CA VAL A 114 -8.14 1.02 11.21
C VAL A 114 -7.39 0.14 10.21
N TYR A 115 -8.09 -0.78 9.55
CA TYR A 115 -7.51 -1.65 8.54
C TYR A 115 -6.91 -0.85 7.37
N LEU A 116 -7.66 0.12 6.81
CA LEU A 116 -7.19 0.92 5.69
C LEU A 116 -5.98 1.79 6.04
N LYS A 117 -5.84 2.25 7.29
CA LYS A 117 -4.64 2.97 7.74
C LYS A 117 -3.42 2.06 7.72
N ASP A 118 -3.55 0.84 8.24
CA ASP A 118 -2.48 -0.17 8.18
C ASP A 118 -2.13 -0.53 6.73
N GLN A 119 -3.13 -0.72 5.86
CA GLN A 119 -2.88 -0.96 4.44
C GLN A 119 -2.20 0.22 3.75
N LYS A 120 -2.54 1.46 4.12
CA LYS A 120 -1.89 2.66 3.60
C LYS A 120 -0.41 2.70 3.95
N GLU A 121 -0.06 2.43 5.21
CA GLU A 121 1.34 2.38 5.63
C GLU A 121 2.12 1.27 4.91
N LYS A 122 1.48 0.11 4.67
CA LYS A 122 2.09 -1.01 3.95
C LYS A 122 2.35 -0.65 2.49
N ILE A 123 1.34 -0.19 1.76
CA ILE A 123 1.49 0.13 0.33
C ILE A 123 2.44 1.30 0.09
N ASP A 124 2.53 2.27 1.01
CA ASP A 124 3.53 3.34 0.92
C ASP A 124 4.96 2.80 1.03
N LYS A 125 5.21 1.86 1.95
CA LYS A 125 6.52 1.19 2.07
C LYS A 125 6.85 0.39 0.82
N VAL A 126 5.88 -0.37 0.31
CA VAL A 126 6.04 -1.12 -0.96
C VAL A 126 6.40 -0.16 -2.09
N LYS A 127 5.69 0.96 -2.21
CA LYS A 127 5.95 1.99 -3.21
C LYS A 127 7.39 2.52 -3.09
N ASP A 128 7.80 2.93 -1.90
CA ASP A 128 9.13 3.49 -1.68
C ASP A 128 10.23 2.48 -2.02
N GLU A 129 10.07 1.21 -1.64
CA GLU A 129 11.01 0.13 -1.97
C GLU A 129 11.08 -0.14 -3.47
N MET A 130 9.94 -0.16 -4.16
CA MET A 130 9.89 -0.32 -5.62
C MET A 130 10.58 0.84 -6.34
N LEU A 131 10.28 2.09 -5.97
CA LEU A 131 10.86 3.26 -6.62
C LEU A 131 12.37 3.33 -6.38
N LYS A 132 12.81 3.12 -5.13
CA LYS A 132 14.23 3.15 -4.77
C LYS A 132 15.02 2.02 -5.44
N SER A 133 14.52 0.78 -5.40
CA SER A 133 15.21 -0.35 -6.02
C SER A 133 15.30 -0.20 -7.54
N LEU A 134 14.27 0.37 -8.17
CA LEU A 134 14.29 0.68 -9.59
C LEU A 134 15.32 1.76 -9.93
N GLU A 135 15.39 2.85 -9.14
CA GLU A 135 16.38 3.91 -9.30
C GLU A 135 17.81 3.35 -9.19
N GLU A 136 18.09 2.59 -8.12
CA GLU A 136 19.39 1.93 -7.91
C GLU A 136 19.73 0.98 -9.07
N GLY A 137 18.75 0.23 -9.57
CA GLY A 137 18.93 -0.67 -10.69
C GLY A 137 19.26 0.04 -11.99
N LYS A 138 18.54 1.12 -12.29
CA LYS A 138 18.74 1.92 -13.49
C LYS A 138 20.10 2.61 -13.53
N ALA A 139 20.65 2.97 -12.38
CA ALA A 139 22.00 3.51 -12.29
C ALA A 139 23.09 2.49 -12.66
N LEU A 140 22.76 1.20 -12.66
CA LEU A 140 23.69 0.09 -12.92
C LEU A 140 23.45 -0.63 -14.26
N GLU A 141 22.33 -0.36 -14.96
CA GLU A 141 21.99 -0.91 -16.28
C GLU A 141 23.00 -0.41 -17.33
#